data_AF-A0A2V6IP25-F1
#
_entry.id   AF-A0A2V6IP25-F1
#
_cell.length_a   1.000
_cell.length_b   1.000
_cell.length_c   1.000
_cell.angle_alpha   90.00
_cell.angle_beta   90.00
_cell.angle_gamma   90.00
#
_symmetry.space_group_name_H-M   'P 1'
#
loop_
_entity.id
_entity.type
_entity.pdbx_description
1 polymer ?
#
loop_
_entity_poly.entity_id
_entity_poly.type
_entity_poly.pdbx_seq_one_letter_code
_entity_poly.pdbx_strand_id
1 'polypeptide(L)'
;MEGKGSFLNSGNFKQFAREMVDRGYREFVVDLVDCMMMDSTFMGTMAGLALRLKELGQGHLRVVHCGERSRQLLSGLGLDQLFQISSNGARSPECDALAPATLGKREQAKEMLAAHEALCEAAPENLLRFKDVLDYLKHDLHDNPVKK
;
A
#
# COMPACT_ATOMS: atom_id res chain seq x y z
N MET A 1 7.51 9.95 -4.86
CA MET A 1 8.10 9.34 -3.66
C MET A 1 9.60 9.29 -3.87
N GLU A 2 10.40 9.94 -3.02
CA GLU A 2 11.86 9.81 -3.06
C GLU A 2 12.30 8.69 -2.09
N GLY A 3 13.05 7.70 -2.60
CA GLY A 3 13.64 6.63 -1.79
C GLY A 3 12.94 5.26 -1.88
N LYS A 4 13.21 4.38 -0.90
CA LYS A 4 12.65 3.02 -0.88
C LYS A 4 11.16 3.06 -0.53
N GLY A 5 10.31 2.44 -1.36
CA GLY A 5 8.93 2.09 -1.03
C GLY A 5 8.92 0.95 0.00
N SER A 6 9.40 1.25 1.20
CA SER A 6 9.57 0.31 2.29
C SER A 6 8.51 0.57 3.35
N PHE A 7 8.18 -0.46 4.12
CA PHE A 7 7.50 -0.46 5.41
C PHE A 7 7.56 0.86 6.24
N LEU A 8 8.71 1.54 6.27
CA LEU A 8 8.89 2.81 7.01
C LEU A 8 7.99 3.96 6.51
N ASN A 9 7.57 3.92 5.24
CA ASN A 9 6.72 4.93 4.63
C ASN A 9 5.25 4.47 4.46
N SER A 10 4.94 3.18 4.64
CA SER A 10 3.58 2.65 4.41
C SER A 10 2.57 3.14 5.44
N GLY A 11 2.96 3.23 6.72
CA GLY A 11 2.07 3.71 7.79
C GLY A 11 1.65 5.17 7.62
N ASN A 12 2.60 6.03 7.26
CA ASN A 12 2.32 7.44 6.94
C ASN A 12 1.47 7.60 5.70
N PHE A 13 1.81 6.86 4.64
CA PHE A 13 1.05 6.90 3.40
C PHE A 13 -0.41 6.49 3.66
N LYS A 14 -0.64 5.47 4.49
CA LYS A 14 -1.98 5.05 4.90
C LYS A 14 -2.73 6.14 5.66
N GLN A 15 -2.11 6.75 6.66
CA GLN A 15 -2.74 7.79 7.47
C GLN A 15 -3.04 9.04 6.61
N PHE A 16 -2.07 9.51 5.84
CA PHE A 16 -2.23 10.61 4.90
C PHE A 16 -3.35 10.32 3.90
N ALA A 17 -3.33 9.15 3.25
CA ALA A 17 -4.34 8.82 2.26
C ALA A 17 -5.74 8.73 2.89
N ARG A 18 -5.86 8.17 4.10
CA ARG A 18 -7.12 8.14 4.84
C ARG A 18 -7.62 9.55 5.15
N GLU A 19 -6.77 10.42 5.69
CA GLU A 19 -7.15 11.80 5.98
C GLU A 19 -7.59 12.55 4.73
N MET A 20 -6.88 12.38 3.62
CA MET A 20 -7.22 13.03 2.35
C MET A 20 -8.55 12.49 1.81
N VAL A 21 -8.80 11.19 1.90
CA VAL A 21 -10.11 10.60 1.56
C VAL A 21 -11.23 11.17 2.44
N ASP A 22 -11.00 11.25 3.75
CA ASP A 22 -11.98 11.78 4.70
C ASP A 22 -12.23 13.30 4.48
N ARG A 23 -11.23 14.04 3.97
CA ARG A 23 -11.36 15.44 3.52
C ARG A 23 -12.06 15.59 2.16
N GLY A 24 -12.39 14.49 1.49
CA GLY A 24 -13.11 14.47 0.21
C GLY A 24 -12.22 14.38 -1.03
N TYR A 25 -10.90 14.21 -0.89
CA TYR A 25 -10.02 13.97 -2.03
C TYR A 25 -10.21 12.56 -2.56
N ARG A 26 -10.38 12.44 -3.87
CA ARG A 26 -10.75 11.18 -4.55
C ARG A 26 -9.75 10.74 -5.62
N GLU A 27 -8.83 11.61 -6.02
CA GLU A 27 -7.80 11.30 -7.01
C GLU A 27 -6.44 11.26 -6.34
N PHE A 28 -5.77 10.12 -6.48
CA PHE A 28 -4.45 9.88 -5.92
C PHE A 28 -3.49 9.49 -7.04
N VAL A 29 -2.35 10.16 -7.10
CA VAL A 29 -1.28 9.84 -8.04
C VAL A 29 -0.03 9.47 -7.26
N VAL A 30 0.51 8.28 -7.53
CA VAL A 30 1.74 7.77 -6.92
C VAL A 30 2.84 7.77 -7.98
N ASP A 31 3.84 8.63 -7.77
CA ASP A 31 5.02 8.72 -8.63
C ASP A 31 6.14 7.79 -8.12
N LEU A 32 6.51 6.82 -8.96
CA LEU A 32 7.53 5.81 -8.70
C LEU A 32 8.89 6.09 -9.38
N VAL A 33 9.11 7.28 -9.95
CA VAL A 33 10.34 7.61 -10.69
C VAL A 33 11.64 7.28 -9.92
N ASP A 34 11.66 7.55 -8.61
CA ASP A 34 12.80 7.28 -7.73
C ASP A 34 12.60 6.05 -6.81
N CYS A 35 11.55 5.25 -7.05
CA CYS A 35 11.21 4.10 -6.22
C CYS A 35 11.75 2.79 -6.82
N MET A 36 13.01 2.48 -6.52
CA MET A 36 13.69 1.27 -7.05
C MET A 36 13.24 -0.06 -6.42
N MET A 37 12.63 -0.03 -5.23
CA MET A 37 12.24 -1.25 -4.50
C MET A 37 10.94 -0.99 -3.74
N MET A 38 9.94 -1.86 -3.96
CA MET A 38 8.67 -1.88 -3.22
C MET A 38 8.56 -3.20 -2.45
N ASP A 39 8.18 -3.13 -1.18
CA ASP A 39 7.82 -4.31 -0.40
C ASP A 39 6.32 -4.63 -0.49
N SER A 40 5.95 -5.85 -0.08
CA SER A 40 4.55 -6.30 -0.08
C SER A 40 3.66 -5.42 0.80
N THR A 41 4.21 -4.82 1.85
CA THR A 41 3.47 -3.92 2.74
C THR A 41 3.08 -2.62 2.06
N PHE A 42 3.99 -1.98 1.32
CA PHE A 42 3.67 -0.77 0.56
C PHE A 42 2.65 -1.06 -0.54
N MET A 43 2.83 -2.15 -1.30
CA MET A 43 1.89 -2.58 -2.34
C MET A 43 0.50 -2.90 -1.77
N GLY A 44 0.43 -3.60 -0.64
CA GLY A 44 -0.83 -3.89 0.04
C GLY A 44 -1.50 -2.65 0.63
N THR A 45 -0.72 -1.65 1.05
CA THR A 45 -1.27 -0.36 1.49
C THR A 45 -1.90 0.41 0.32
N MET A 46 -1.25 0.42 -0.85
CA MET A 46 -1.85 0.98 -2.07
C MET A 46 -3.11 0.22 -2.49
N ALA A 47 -3.10 -1.12 -2.39
CA ALA A 47 -4.25 -1.96 -2.66
C ALA A 47 -5.43 -1.60 -1.75
N GLY A 48 -5.18 -1.48 -0.44
CA GLY A 48 -6.20 -1.09 0.53
C GLY A 48 -6.77 0.31 0.29
N LEU A 49 -5.94 1.27 -0.12
CA LEU A 49 -6.41 2.59 -0.54
C LEU A 49 -7.30 2.51 -1.78
N ALA A 50 -6.86 1.78 -2.81
CA ALA A 50 -7.62 1.62 -4.05
C ALA A 50 -8.97 0.93 -3.82
N LEU A 51 -9.01 -0.11 -2.98
CA LEU A 51 -10.23 -0.79 -2.57
C LEU A 51 -11.17 0.18 -1.86
N ARG A 52 -10.68 0.95 -0.89
CA ARG A 52 -11.49 1.96 -0.18
C ARG A 52 -12.02 3.06 -1.11
N LEU A 53 -11.23 3.53 -2.07
CA LEU A 53 -11.69 4.49 -3.08
C LEU A 53 -12.80 3.91 -3.96
N LYS A 54 -12.68 2.63 -4.30
CA LYS A 54 -13.68 1.88 -5.08
C LYS A 54 -14.98 1.67 -4.29
N GLU A 55 -14.90 1.34 -3.01
CA GLU A 55 -16.06 1.23 -2.10
C GLU A 55 -16.83 2.54 -1.98
N LEU A 56 -16.11 3.67 -1.94
CA LEU A 56 -16.70 5.00 -1.90
C LEU A 56 -17.31 5.44 -3.25
N GLY A 57 -17.20 4.61 -4.30
CA GLY A 57 -17.83 4.77 -5.61
C GLY A 57 -17.33 5.92 -6.48
N GLN A 58 -16.41 6.74 -5.96
CA GLN A 58 -15.91 7.95 -6.63
C GLN A 58 -14.44 8.15 -6.23
N GLY A 59 -13.52 7.44 -6.86
CA GLY A 59 -12.10 7.63 -6.60
C GLY A 59 -11.19 6.80 -7.51
N HIS A 60 -10.05 7.38 -7.84
CA HIS A 60 -9.06 6.78 -8.74
C HIS A 60 -7.68 6.88 -8.12
N LEU A 61 -7.00 5.74 -8.07
CA LEU A 61 -5.56 5.68 -7.82
C LEU A 61 -4.86 5.48 -9.16
N ARG A 62 -3.80 6.24 -9.41
CA ARG A 62 -2.93 6.10 -10.58
C ARG A 62 -1.48 6.01 -10.15
N VAL A 63 -0.74 5.10 -10.76
CA VAL A 63 0.70 4.95 -10.58
C VAL A 63 1.39 5.42 -11.86
N VAL A 64 2.34 6.34 -11.74
CA VAL A 64 3.12 6.90 -12.85
C VAL A 64 4.61 6.61 -12.67
N HIS A 65 5.37 6.67 -13.77
CA HIS A 65 6.80 6.34 -13.81
C HIS A 65 7.10 4.94 -13.27
N CYS A 66 6.18 4.00 -13.47
CA CYS A 66 6.37 2.62 -13.06
C CYS A 66 7.28 1.89 -14.06
N GLY A 67 8.49 1.55 -13.63
CA GLY A 67 9.41 0.72 -14.43
C GLY A 67 8.87 -0.69 -14.67
N GLU A 68 9.39 -1.37 -15.69
CA GLU A 68 8.89 -2.68 -16.15
C GLU A 68 8.88 -3.74 -15.04
N ARG A 69 9.93 -3.78 -14.22
CA ARG A 69 10.03 -4.69 -13.06
C ARG A 69 8.91 -4.46 -12.05
N SER A 70 8.69 -3.20 -11.66
CA SER A 70 7.64 -2.82 -10.70
C SER A 70 6.26 -3.11 -11.28
N ARG A 71 6.06 -2.87 -12.58
CA ARG A 71 4.81 -3.20 -13.28
C ARG A 71 4.51 -4.69 -13.24
N GLN A 72 5.50 -5.54 -13.51
CA GLN A 72 5.35 -7.00 -13.43
C GLN A 72 5.00 -7.46 -12.01
N LEU A 73 5.62 -6.86 -10.98
CA LEU A 73 5.29 -7.17 -9.58
C LEU A 73 3.85 -6.78 -9.23
N LEU A 74 3.42 -5.56 -9.59
CA LEU A 74 2.07 -5.07 -9.32
C LEU A 74 1.01 -5.91 -10.05
N SER A 75 1.24 -6.22 -11.33
CA SER A 75 0.33 -7.03 -12.12
C SER A 75 0.29 -8.49 -11.65
N GLY A 76 1.44 -9.05 -11.24
CA GLY A 76 1.51 -10.38 -10.64
C GLY A 76 0.91 -10.48 -9.22
N LEU A 77 0.40 -9.38 -8.68
CA LEU A 77 -0.40 -9.34 -7.45
C LEU A 77 -1.88 -8.99 -7.73
N GLY A 78 -2.26 -8.80 -9.01
CA GLY A 78 -3.59 -8.37 -9.41
C GLY A 78 -3.91 -6.94 -9.00
N LEU A 79 -2.92 -6.05 -8.97
CA LEU A 79 -3.14 -4.63 -8.63
C LEU A 79 -3.48 -3.76 -9.84
N ASP A 80 -3.17 -4.24 -11.04
CA ASP A 80 -3.51 -3.59 -12.31
C ASP A 80 -5.03 -3.52 -12.58
N GLN A 81 -5.82 -4.36 -11.91
CA GLN A 81 -7.29 -4.30 -11.90
C GLN A 81 -7.87 -3.33 -10.85
N LEU A 82 -7.06 -2.89 -9.88
CA LEU A 82 -7.49 -1.96 -8.84
C LEU A 82 -7.17 -0.50 -9.18
N PHE A 83 -6.06 -0.26 -9.90
CA PHE A 83 -5.61 1.08 -10.23
C PHE A 83 -4.82 1.13 -11.53
N GLN A 84 -4.77 2.32 -12.15
CA GLN A 84 -4.12 2.50 -13.43
C GLN A 84 -2.60 2.59 -13.27
N ILE A 85 -1.85 1.75 -14.00
CA ILE A 85 -0.38 1.73 -13.97
C ILE A 85 0.15 2.21 -15.32
N SER A 86 0.89 3.32 -15.29
CA SER A 86 1.51 3.94 -16.46
C SER A 86 3.02 4.04 -16.30
N SER A 87 3.75 3.74 -17.37
CA SER A 87 5.21 3.91 -17.45
C SER A 87 5.60 5.37 -17.68
N ASN A 88 4.66 6.20 -18.13
CA ASN A 88 4.80 7.64 -18.32
C ASN A 88 3.68 8.40 -17.59
N GLY A 89 3.91 9.67 -17.29
CA GLY A 89 2.92 10.53 -16.65
C GLY A 89 3.45 11.94 -16.44
N ALA A 90 2.57 12.89 -16.16
CA ALA A 90 3.01 14.19 -15.65
C ALA A 90 3.70 13.96 -14.31
N ARG A 91 4.89 14.55 -14.13
CA ARG A 91 5.59 14.54 -12.84
C ARG A 91 4.65 15.14 -11.80
N SER A 92 4.53 14.49 -10.65
CA SER A 92 3.83 15.10 -9.52
C SER A 92 4.47 16.47 -9.23
N PRO A 93 3.69 17.50 -8.84
CA PRO A 93 4.28 18.69 -8.22
C PRO A 93 5.17 18.27 -7.05
N GLU A 94 6.20 19.07 -6.74
CA GLU A 94 7.06 18.86 -5.57
C GLU A 94 6.17 18.71 -4.33
N CYS A 95 6.09 17.49 -3.81
CA CYS A 95 5.35 17.17 -2.60
C CYS A 95 6.38 17.01 -1.47
N ASP A 96 6.10 17.62 -0.32
CA ASP A 96 6.90 17.42 0.88
C ASP A 96 7.00 15.93 1.22
N ALA A 97 8.22 15.50 1.58
CA ALA A 97 8.45 14.14 2.04
C ALA A 97 7.66 13.88 3.33
N LEU A 98 6.87 12.81 3.37
CA LEU A 98 6.22 12.36 4.59
C LEU A 98 7.31 11.91 5.58
N ALA A 99 7.39 12.56 6.75
CA ALA A 99 8.34 12.19 7.80
C ALA A 99 8.08 10.77 8.29
N PRO A 100 9.10 9.89 8.43
CA PRO A 100 8.90 8.48 8.81
C PRO A 100 8.19 8.35 10.16
N ALA A 101 7.12 7.54 10.21
CA ALA A 101 6.42 7.26 11.46
C ALA A 101 7.10 6.09 12.18
N THR A 102 7.54 6.35 13.40
CA THR A 102 7.89 5.30 14.35
C THR A 102 6.62 4.69 14.93
N LEU A 103 6.08 3.68 14.25
CA LEU A 103 5.02 2.84 14.80
C LEU A 103 5.59 1.87 15.83
N GLY A 104 4.83 1.54 16.88
CA GLY A 104 5.20 0.45 17.79
C GLY A 104 5.09 -0.92 17.09
N LYS A 105 5.92 -1.90 17.47
CA LYS A 105 5.99 -3.24 16.83
C LYS A 105 4.63 -3.90 16.57
N ARG A 106 3.66 -3.72 17.46
CA ARG A 106 2.31 -4.26 17.27
C ARG A 106 1.53 -3.56 16.17
N GLU A 107 1.55 -2.23 16.13
CA GLU A 107 0.88 -1.46 15.08
C GLU A 107 1.53 -1.76 13.72
N GLN A 108 2.85 -1.97 13.71
CA GLN A 108 3.56 -2.47 12.54
C GLN A 108 3.02 -3.83 12.05
N ALA A 109 2.88 -4.80 12.95
CA ALA A 109 2.34 -6.12 12.62
C ALA A 109 0.88 -6.04 12.11
N LYS A 110 0.04 -5.17 12.70
CA LYS A 110 -1.32 -4.92 12.21
C LYS A 110 -1.34 -4.31 10.81
N GLU A 111 -0.44 -3.38 10.52
CA GLU A 111 -0.36 -2.78 9.19
C GLU A 111 0.12 -3.77 8.14
N MET A 112 1.14 -4.58 8.46
CA MET A 112 1.59 -5.66 7.59
C MET A 112 0.45 -6.65 7.33
N LEU A 113 -0.30 -7.05 8.36
CA LEU A 113 -1.42 -7.96 8.22
C LEU A 113 -2.48 -7.38 7.28
N ALA A 114 -2.94 -6.14 7.55
CA ALA A 114 -3.94 -5.47 6.74
C ALA A 114 -3.49 -5.28 5.28
N ALA A 115 -2.21 -5.00 5.04
CA ALA A 115 -1.65 -4.88 3.70
C ALA A 115 -1.72 -6.21 2.94
N HIS A 116 -1.33 -7.33 3.58
CA HIS A 116 -1.40 -8.65 2.94
C HIS A 116 -2.85 -9.11 2.73
N GLU A 117 -3.76 -8.79 3.65
CA GLU A 117 -5.20 -9.05 3.48
C GLU A 117 -5.77 -8.27 2.29
N ALA A 118 -5.39 -7.00 2.11
CA ALA A 118 -5.79 -6.22 0.94
C ALA A 118 -5.25 -6.79 -0.38
N LEU A 119 -4.03 -7.35 -0.38
CA LEU A 119 -3.51 -8.07 -1.56
C LEU A 119 -4.32 -9.34 -1.86
N CYS A 120 -4.79 -10.04 -0.83
CA CYS A 120 -5.63 -11.23 -0.98
C CYS A 120 -7.03 -10.89 -1.48
N GLU A 121 -7.58 -9.75 -1.05
CA GLU A 121 -8.83 -9.22 -1.56
C GLU A 121 -8.70 -8.76 -3.02
N ALA A 122 -7.56 -8.16 -3.37
CA ALA A 122 -7.25 -7.79 -4.74
C ALA A 122 -7.21 -9.02 -5.66
N ALA A 123 -6.50 -10.08 -5.26
CA ALA A 123 -6.41 -11.32 -6.00
C ALA A 123 -6.39 -12.53 -5.04
N PRO A 124 -7.41 -13.42 -5.06
CA PRO A 124 -7.51 -14.55 -4.14
C PRO A 124 -6.33 -15.52 -4.20
N GLU A 125 -5.65 -15.61 -5.34
CA GLU A 125 -4.42 -16.39 -5.53
C GLU A 125 -3.28 -15.99 -4.58
N ASN A 126 -3.28 -14.74 -4.11
CA ASN A 126 -2.30 -14.24 -3.13
C ASN A 126 -2.46 -14.91 -1.76
N LEU A 127 -3.64 -15.47 -1.42
CA LEU A 127 -3.85 -16.18 -0.15
C LEU A 127 -2.90 -17.37 -0.01
N LEU A 128 -2.71 -18.14 -1.09
CA LEU A 128 -1.81 -19.29 -1.07
C LEU A 128 -0.35 -18.87 -0.92
N ARG A 129 0.02 -17.71 -1.48
CA ARG A 129 1.39 -17.16 -1.44
C ARG A 129 1.75 -16.57 -0.08
N PHE A 130 0.77 -15.98 0.60
CA PHE A 130 0.99 -15.25 1.85
C PHE A 130 0.45 -15.97 3.09
N LYS A 131 -0.08 -17.19 2.96
CA LYS A 131 -0.68 -17.96 4.05
C LYS A 131 0.20 -17.99 5.30
N ASP A 132 1.45 -18.41 5.17
CA ASP A 132 2.36 -18.56 6.31
C ASP A 132 2.65 -17.22 7.00
N VAL A 133 2.76 -16.13 6.22
CA VAL A 133 2.99 -14.78 6.74
C VAL A 133 1.74 -14.26 7.45
N LEU A 134 0.55 -14.48 6.88
CA LEU A 134 -0.73 -14.09 7.48
C LEU A 134 -0.97 -14.85 8.79
N ASP A 135 -0.74 -16.16 8.80
CA ASP A 135 -0.93 -17.01 9.99
C ASP A 135 0.05 -16.60 11.10
N TYR A 136 1.32 -16.33 10.75
CA TYR A 136 2.31 -15.81 11.70
C TYR A 136 1.89 -14.45 12.28
N LEU A 137 1.51 -13.48 11.45
CA LEU A 137 1.11 -12.14 11.91
C LEU A 137 -0.16 -12.19 12.78
N LYS A 138 -1.13 -13.06 12.44
CA LYS A 138 -2.34 -13.27 13.24
C LYS A 138 -2.00 -13.85 14.61
N HIS A 139 -1.09 -14.82 14.66
CA HIS A 139 -0.63 -15.42 15.91
C HIS A 139 0.15 -14.41 16.77
N ASP A 140 1.11 -13.68 16.21
CA ASP A 140 1.89 -12.66 16.94
C ASP A 140 0.98 -11.57 17.56
N LEU A 141 -0.07 -11.17 16.84
CA LEU A 141 -1.07 -10.22 17.33
C LEU A 141 -2.00 -10.81 18.40
N HIS A 142 -2.17 -12.14 18.46
CA HIS A 142 -2.99 -12.82 19.46
C HIS A 142 -2.21 -13.09 20.76
N ASP A 143 -0.97 -13.59 20.65
CA ASP A 143 -0.16 -14.05 21.79
C ASP A 143 0.49 -12.93 22.61
N ASN A 144 0.62 -11.71 22.04
CA ASN A 144 1.10 -10.54 22.77
C ASN A 144 -0.04 -9.54 23.03
N PRO A 145 -1.07 -9.79 23.86
CA PRO A 145 -2.09 -8.78 24.19
C PRO A 145 -1.46 -7.61 24.95
N VAL A 146 -1.78 -6.36 24.56
CA VAL A 146 -1.33 -5.16 25.27
C VAL A 146 -1.84 -5.30 26.70
N LYS A 147 -0.93 -5.38 27.68
CA LYS A 147 -1.29 -5.15 29.08
C LYS A 147 -1.84 -3.72 29.13
N LYS A 148 -3.15 -3.61 29.35
CA LYS A 148 -3.86 -2.36 29.60
C LYS A 148 -3.20 -1.60 30.76
#